data_AF-X0W016-F1
#
_entry.id   AF-X0W016-F1
#
_cell.length_a   1.000
_cell.length_b   1.000
_cell.length_c   1.000
_cell.angle_alpha   90.00
_cell.angle_beta   90.00
_cell.angle_gamma   90.00
#
_symmetry.space_group_name_H-M   'P 1'
#
loop_
_entity.id
_entity.type
_entity.pdbx_description
1 polymer ?
#
loop_
_entity_poly.entity_id
_entity_poly.type
_entity_poly.pdbx_seq_one_letter_code
_entity_poly.pdbx_strand_id
1 'polypeptide(L)'
;IRKFYVQPFDEFLGPYGQPVPQYRQEGSQRVKIGGGSGFFVSPEGIILTNRHVIISPEVDYTIITADEKEHQAEILARDSVNDVAILKLKDTKGKKFPILELGDSTKVELGQSVIAIGNALGTFRNTVSTGVISGLSRFITAHDGISGQAAQLRGLIQTDAAINPGNSGGPLVDLDSKAVAINVAIVMGAQNIGFAIPVNNAKKDLFDLKKYGRIIQPFLGVRYILINKELQKSFQERFNLHLPVNYGALIIRE
;
A
#
# COMPACT_ATOMS: atom_id res chain seq x y z
N ILE A 1 38.03 -9.85 3.83
CA ILE A 1 37.37 -10.72 4.84
C ILE A 1 38.02 -10.43 6.18
N ARG A 2 37.26 -9.89 7.15
CA ARG A 2 37.80 -9.61 8.49
C ARG A 2 37.48 -10.79 9.41
N LYS A 3 38.53 -11.34 10.04
CA LYS A 3 38.41 -12.42 11.02
C LYS A 3 38.11 -11.82 12.38
N PHE A 4 37.02 -12.25 12.99
CA PHE A 4 36.68 -11.89 14.37
C PHE A 4 36.25 -13.15 15.11
N TYR A 5 36.37 -13.13 16.43
CA TYR A 5 36.09 -14.28 17.27
C TYR A 5 34.81 -14.03 18.05
N VAL A 6 33.92 -15.01 18.07
CA VAL A 6 32.66 -14.96 18.82
C VAL A 6 32.62 -16.16 19.75
N GLN A 7 32.10 -15.98 20.97
CA GLN A 7 31.79 -17.07 21.89
C GLN A 7 30.27 -17.31 21.87
N PRO A 8 29.78 -18.25 21.03
CA PRO A 8 28.34 -18.43 20.82
C PRO A 8 27.58 -19.02 22.02
N PHE A 9 28.26 -19.26 23.15
CA PHE A 9 27.71 -19.81 24.39
C PHE A 9 28.22 -19.06 25.64
N ASP A 10 28.56 -17.77 25.51
CA ASP A 10 29.09 -16.95 26.61
C ASP A 10 28.15 -16.97 27.84
N GLU A 11 26.83 -16.96 27.60
CA GLU A 11 25.78 -17.08 28.63
C GLU A 11 25.71 -18.46 29.32
N PHE A 12 26.29 -19.52 28.74
CA PHE A 12 26.14 -20.90 29.24
C PHE A 12 27.44 -21.52 29.77
N LEU A 13 28.59 -21.16 29.18
CA LEU A 13 29.89 -21.78 29.49
C LEU A 13 30.86 -20.85 30.22
N GLY A 14 30.53 -19.57 30.33
CA GLY A 14 31.37 -18.56 30.98
C GLY A 14 32.85 -18.61 30.52
N PRO A 15 33.83 -18.36 31.40
CA PRO A 15 35.24 -18.17 31.03
C PRO A 15 35.93 -19.41 30.42
N TYR A 16 35.24 -20.54 30.30
CA TYR A 16 35.76 -21.77 29.71
C TYR A 16 35.39 -21.98 28.23
N GLY A 17 34.56 -21.09 27.65
CA GLY A 17 34.20 -21.13 26.23
C GLY A 17 35.35 -20.72 25.31
N GLN A 18 35.73 -21.59 24.36
CA GLN A 18 36.76 -21.24 23.36
C GLN A 18 36.17 -20.36 22.24
N PRO A 19 36.79 -19.23 21.88
CA PRO A 19 36.29 -18.36 20.81
C PRO A 19 36.37 -19.03 19.44
N VAL A 20 35.27 -19.05 18.71
CA VAL A 20 35.21 -19.63 17.35
C VAL A 20 35.44 -18.52 16.32
N PRO A 21 36.34 -18.70 15.34
CA PRO A 21 36.59 -17.70 14.31
C PRO A 21 35.42 -17.60 13.32
N GLN A 22 34.90 -16.39 13.13
CA GLN A 22 33.95 -16.04 12.09
C GLN A 22 34.59 -15.12 11.04
N TYR A 23 34.12 -15.22 9.81
CA TYR A 23 34.61 -14.49 8.65
C TYR A 23 33.50 -13.58 8.11
N ARG A 24 33.66 -12.24 8.23
CA ARG A 24 32.76 -11.26 7.59
C ARG A 24 33.39 -10.79 6.28
N GLN A 25 32.67 -10.96 5.16
CA GLN A 25 33.04 -10.32 3.90
C GLN A 25 32.76 -8.82 4.02
N GLU A 26 33.78 -7.97 3.80
CA GLU A 26 33.62 -6.52 3.72
C GLU A 26 33.23 -6.18 2.28
N GLY A 27 31.97 -5.80 2.10
CA GLY A 27 31.38 -5.28 0.88
C GLY A 27 29.92 -4.92 1.17
N SER A 28 29.47 -3.74 0.73
CA SER A 28 28.05 -3.40 0.78
C SER A 28 27.33 -4.16 -0.34
N GLN A 29 26.92 -5.39 -0.09
CA GLN A 29 25.99 -6.06 -1.01
C GLN A 29 24.64 -5.33 -0.94
N ARG A 30 24.11 -4.95 -2.10
CA ARG A 30 22.73 -4.49 -2.21
C ARG A 30 21.83 -5.68 -1.90
N VAL A 31 21.04 -5.57 -0.83
CA VAL A 31 20.08 -6.59 -0.43
C VAL A 31 18.69 -6.14 -0.86
N LYS A 32 17.93 -7.04 -1.49
CA LYS A 32 16.50 -6.80 -1.76
C LYS A 32 15.73 -6.90 -0.45
N ILE A 33 15.15 -5.78 -0.02
CA ILE A 33 14.46 -5.66 1.28
C ILE A 33 12.92 -5.59 1.16
N GLY A 34 12.39 -5.57 -0.06
CA GLY A 34 10.95 -5.51 -0.30
C GLY A 34 10.60 -5.64 -1.78
N GLY A 35 9.30 -5.62 -2.06
CA GLY A 35 8.78 -5.63 -3.42
C GLY A 35 7.27 -5.60 -3.44
N GLY A 36 6.72 -5.14 -4.55
CA GLY A 36 5.29 -5.08 -4.80
C GLY A 36 5.02 -5.02 -6.30
N SER A 37 3.85 -4.52 -6.65
CA SER A 37 3.42 -4.34 -8.02
C SER A 37 3.17 -2.87 -8.32
N GLY A 38 3.09 -2.54 -9.60
CA GLY A 38 2.73 -1.22 -10.09
C GLY A 38 2.33 -1.30 -11.55
N PHE A 39 1.76 -0.22 -12.07
CA PHE A 39 1.32 -0.16 -13.46
C PHE A 39 1.54 1.22 -14.06
N PHE A 40 1.83 1.25 -15.35
CA PHE A 40 2.09 2.48 -16.10
C PHE A 40 0.79 3.24 -16.36
N VAL A 41 0.83 4.55 -16.15
CA VAL A 41 -0.30 5.48 -16.36
C VAL A 41 0.02 6.61 -17.33
N SER A 42 1.28 6.72 -17.75
CA SER A 42 1.67 7.61 -18.85
C SER A 42 2.76 6.97 -19.69
N PRO A 43 2.76 7.23 -21.01
CA PRO A 43 3.68 6.58 -21.94
C PRO A 43 5.12 7.03 -21.71
N GLU A 44 5.35 8.12 -20.98
CA GLU A 44 6.68 8.56 -20.55
C GLU A 44 7.24 7.72 -19.39
N GLY A 45 6.53 6.71 -18.88
CA GLY A 45 6.99 5.84 -17.80
C GLY A 45 6.61 6.32 -16.40
N ILE A 46 5.47 7.00 -16.25
CA ILE A 46 4.87 7.27 -14.92
C ILE A 46 4.16 6.01 -14.43
N ILE A 47 4.40 5.62 -13.18
CA ILE A 47 3.90 4.39 -12.57
C ILE A 47 3.14 4.73 -11.29
N LEU A 48 2.00 4.06 -11.07
CA LEU A 48 1.31 4.03 -9.79
C LEU A 48 1.65 2.74 -9.04
N THR A 49 1.78 2.85 -7.71
CA THR A 49 1.93 1.75 -6.77
C THR A 49 1.43 2.19 -5.39
N ASN A 50 1.58 1.36 -4.35
CA ASN A 50 1.28 1.77 -2.98
C ASN A 50 2.47 2.47 -2.32
N ARG A 51 2.19 3.41 -1.42
CA ARG A 51 3.23 4.05 -0.63
C ARG A 51 3.97 3.06 0.26
N HIS A 52 3.30 2.09 0.87
CA HIS A 52 3.97 1.12 1.75
C HIS A 52 4.96 0.21 1.00
N VAL A 53 4.78 -0.02 -0.30
CA VAL A 53 5.79 -0.70 -1.15
C VAL A 53 7.06 0.15 -1.26
N ILE A 54 6.88 1.48 -1.21
CA ILE A 54 7.95 2.48 -1.23
C ILE A 54 8.35 2.80 0.21
N ILE A 55 9.05 1.87 0.86
CA ILE A 55 9.42 1.94 2.28
C ILE A 55 10.23 3.20 2.68
N SER A 56 11.21 3.64 1.88
CA SER A 56 12.12 4.74 2.22
C SER A 56 12.57 5.48 0.96
N PRO A 57 12.73 6.81 0.98
CA PRO A 57 13.28 7.55 -0.16
C PRO A 57 14.79 7.31 -0.36
N GLU A 58 15.47 6.69 0.62
CA GLU A 58 16.93 6.52 0.64
C GLU A 58 17.39 5.19 0.01
N VAL A 59 16.47 4.40 -0.54
CA VAL A 59 16.79 3.11 -1.17
C VAL A 59 16.55 3.16 -2.67
N ASP A 60 17.29 2.33 -3.40
CA ASP A 60 17.14 2.22 -4.85
C ASP A 60 15.86 1.42 -5.20
N TYR A 61 15.11 1.93 -6.18
CA TYR A 61 13.92 1.27 -6.71
C TYR A 61 14.17 0.80 -8.15
N THR A 62 14.08 -0.52 -8.35
CA THR A 62 14.15 -1.15 -9.66
C THR A 62 12.78 -1.67 -10.07
N ILE A 63 12.30 -1.22 -11.23
CA ILE A 63 11.09 -1.71 -11.88
C ILE A 63 11.49 -2.82 -12.85
N ILE A 64 10.86 -3.98 -12.71
CA ILE A 64 11.01 -5.10 -13.64
C ILE A 64 9.75 -5.14 -14.49
N THR A 65 9.87 -4.85 -15.78
CA THR A 65 8.74 -4.83 -16.72
C THR A 65 8.34 -6.24 -17.16
N ALA A 66 7.19 -6.38 -17.82
CA ALA A 66 6.68 -7.67 -18.29
C ALA A 66 7.60 -8.37 -19.29
N ASP A 67 8.46 -7.63 -20.01
CA ASP A 67 9.54 -8.13 -20.87
C ASP A 67 10.86 -8.39 -20.11
N GLU A 68 10.78 -8.47 -18.78
CA GLU A 68 11.87 -8.76 -17.84
C GLU A 68 13.03 -7.74 -17.84
N LYS A 69 12.82 -6.56 -18.41
CA LYS A 69 13.81 -5.49 -18.38
C LYS A 69 13.77 -4.76 -17.05
N GLU A 70 14.96 -4.49 -16.52
CA GLU A 70 15.14 -3.71 -15.32
C GLU A 70 15.31 -2.23 -15.66
N HIS A 71 14.59 -1.39 -14.93
CA HIS A 71 14.64 0.06 -15.05
C HIS A 71 14.78 0.69 -13.66
N GLN A 72 15.73 1.61 -13.50
CA GLN A 72 15.78 2.43 -12.30
C GLN A 72 14.60 3.40 -12.27
N ALA A 73 14.06 3.67 -11.09
CA ALA A 73 12.98 4.62 -10.90
C ALA A 73 13.34 5.70 -9.87
N GLU A 74 12.75 6.87 -10.04
CA GLU A 74 12.66 7.91 -9.01
C GLU A 74 11.26 7.96 -8.41
N ILE A 75 11.19 8.40 -7.15
CA ILE A 75 9.94 8.67 -6.47
C ILE A 75 9.54 10.11 -6.80
N LEU A 76 8.39 10.30 -7.44
CA LEU A 76 7.85 11.64 -7.67
C LEU A 76 7.00 12.12 -6.49
N ALA A 77 6.19 11.23 -5.92
CA ALA A 77 5.32 11.58 -4.79
C ALA A 77 4.91 10.35 -3.96
N ARG A 78 4.56 10.59 -2.70
CA ARG A 78 4.04 9.58 -1.75
C ARG A 78 2.88 10.20 -0.98
N ASP A 79 1.67 9.66 -1.15
CA ASP A 79 0.51 10.02 -0.34
C ASP A 79 0.49 9.18 0.94
N SER A 80 0.69 9.83 2.09
CA SER A 80 0.61 9.18 3.40
C SER A 80 -0.81 8.90 3.86
N VAL A 81 -1.82 9.52 3.25
CA VAL A 81 -3.23 9.39 3.65
C VAL A 81 -3.90 8.24 2.92
N ASN A 82 -3.76 8.16 1.59
CA ASN A 82 -4.41 7.13 0.78
C ASN A 82 -3.49 5.98 0.37
N ASP A 83 -2.24 5.96 0.84
CA ASP A 83 -1.27 4.91 0.57
C ASP A 83 -0.98 4.70 -0.93
N VAL A 84 -0.92 5.81 -1.68
CA VAL A 84 -0.55 5.85 -3.10
C VAL A 84 0.88 6.39 -3.24
N ALA A 85 1.65 5.84 -4.17
CA ALA A 85 2.92 6.41 -4.59
C ALA A 85 3.01 6.52 -6.12
N ILE A 86 3.71 7.55 -6.57
CA ILE A 86 3.92 7.86 -7.98
C ILE A 86 5.43 7.78 -8.23
N LEU A 87 5.81 6.90 -9.16
CA LEU A 87 7.19 6.72 -9.59
C LEU A 87 7.36 7.13 -11.05
N LYS A 88 8.62 7.33 -11.44
CA LYS A 88 9.02 7.62 -12.81
C LYS A 88 10.25 6.81 -13.18
N LEU A 89 10.23 6.18 -14.34
CA LEU A 89 11.42 5.53 -14.88
C LEU A 89 12.50 6.56 -15.24
N LYS A 90 13.74 6.28 -14.85
CA LYS A 90 14.94 7.02 -15.24
C LYS A 90 15.45 6.54 -16.60
N ASP A 91 16.19 7.42 -17.28
CA ASP A 91 16.99 7.09 -18.48
C ASP A 91 16.24 6.32 -19.58
N THR A 92 14.98 6.67 -19.83
CA THR A 92 14.14 5.97 -20.81
C THR A 92 14.57 6.20 -22.26
N LYS A 93 15.49 7.15 -22.52
CA LYS A 93 15.97 7.53 -23.86
C LYS A 93 14.83 7.81 -24.87
N GLY A 94 13.72 8.36 -24.38
CA GLY A 94 12.53 8.64 -25.19
C GLY A 94 11.64 7.43 -25.51
N LYS A 95 11.98 6.23 -25.01
CA LYS A 95 11.13 5.04 -25.12
C LYS A 95 9.75 5.30 -24.52
N LYS A 96 8.70 4.89 -25.24
CA LYS A 96 7.32 4.91 -24.74
C LYS A 96 6.94 3.54 -24.15
N PHE A 97 6.11 3.57 -23.11
CA PHE A 97 5.65 2.37 -22.40
C PHE A 97 4.14 2.17 -22.60
N PRO A 98 3.65 0.92 -22.64
CA PRO A 98 2.21 0.65 -22.63
C PRO A 98 1.61 1.19 -21.34
N ILE A 99 0.40 1.74 -21.43
CA ILE A 99 -0.30 2.34 -20.28
C ILE A 99 -1.59 1.59 -20.00
N LEU A 100 -2.03 1.68 -18.75
CA LEU A 100 -3.35 1.28 -18.32
C LEU A 100 -4.18 2.55 -18.06
N GLU A 101 -5.35 2.63 -18.69
CA GLU A 101 -6.26 3.74 -18.47
C GLU A 101 -6.86 3.70 -17.06
N LEU A 102 -7.00 4.88 -16.45
CA LEU A 102 -7.65 5.01 -15.14
C LEU A 102 -9.16 5.21 -15.35
N GLY A 103 -9.93 4.26 -14.81
CA GLY A 103 -11.39 4.31 -14.79
C GLY A 103 -11.94 5.35 -13.83
N ASP A 104 -13.17 5.13 -13.37
CA ASP A 104 -13.84 5.97 -12.39
C ASP A 104 -14.37 5.11 -11.23
N SER A 105 -13.67 5.17 -10.11
CA SER A 105 -14.03 4.38 -8.92
C SER A 105 -15.31 4.85 -8.24
N THR A 106 -15.96 5.94 -8.69
CA THR A 106 -17.29 6.34 -8.16
C THR A 106 -18.43 5.60 -8.86
N LYS A 107 -18.14 4.94 -9.98
CA LYS A 107 -19.12 4.20 -10.80
C LYS A 107 -19.07 2.70 -10.60
N VAL A 108 -18.21 2.21 -9.70
CA VAL A 108 -18.12 0.77 -9.43
C VAL A 108 -19.34 0.31 -8.64
N GLU A 109 -19.86 -0.85 -8.98
CA GLU A 109 -21.06 -1.42 -8.38
C GLU A 109 -20.76 -2.73 -7.67
N LEU A 110 -21.54 -3.05 -6.63
CA LEU A 110 -21.47 -4.35 -5.97
C LEU A 110 -21.80 -5.47 -6.98
N GLY A 111 -21.04 -6.56 -6.94
CA GLY A 111 -21.17 -7.67 -7.88
C GLY A 111 -20.49 -7.46 -9.23
N GLN A 112 -19.97 -6.25 -9.52
CA GLN A 112 -19.22 -6.00 -10.74
C GLN A 112 -17.96 -6.85 -10.78
N SER A 113 -17.75 -7.57 -11.90
CA SER A 113 -16.54 -8.37 -12.12
C SER A 113 -15.29 -7.51 -12.21
N VAL A 114 -14.23 -8.00 -11.58
CA VAL A 114 -12.92 -7.35 -11.57
C VAL A 114 -11.80 -8.37 -11.66
N ILE A 115 -10.67 -7.91 -12.15
CA ILE A 115 -9.45 -8.70 -12.30
C ILE A 115 -8.33 -8.01 -11.52
N ALA A 116 -7.70 -8.73 -10.61
CA ALA A 116 -6.52 -8.26 -9.90
C ALA A 116 -5.26 -8.81 -10.57
N ILE A 117 -4.28 -7.93 -10.80
CA ILE A 117 -3.02 -8.27 -11.46
C ILE A 117 -1.85 -7.85 -10.55
N GLY A 118 -0.85 -8.72 -10.41
CA GLY A 118 0.34 -8.40 -9.64
C GLY A 118 1.42 -9.49 -9.64
N ASN A 119 2.48 -9.24 -8.87
CA ASN A 119 3.59 -10.16 -8.65
C ASN A 119 3.39 -10.93 -7.32
N ALA A 120 2.50 -11.91 -7.33
CA ALA A 120 2.11 -12.63 -6.13
C ALA A 120 3.33 -13.33 -5.47
N LEU A 121 3.45 -13.14 -4.16
CA LEU A 121 4.52 -13.62 -3.28
C LEU A 121 5.93 -13.22 -3.75
N GLY A 122 6.03 -12.19 -4.60
CA GLY A 122 7.29 -11.75 -5.20
C GLY A 122 7.93 -12.77 -6.15
N THR A 123 7.24 -13.88 -6.42
CA THR A 123 7.74 -15.06 -7.15
C THR A 123 6.90 -15.30 -8.41
N PHE A 124 5.58 -15.21 -8.28
CA PHE A 124 4.63 -15.47 -9.35
C PHE A 124 4.32 -14.16 -10.09
N ARG A 125 5.26 -13.77 -10.96
CA ARG A 125 5.15 -12.55 -11.77
C ARG A 125 3.90 -12.61 -12.65
N ASN A 126 3.23 -11.46 -12.81
CA ASN A 126 2.04 -11.31 -13.65
C ASN A 126 0.92 -12.31 -13.30
N THR A 127 0.74 -12.61 -12.01
CA THR A 127 -0.39 -13.39 -11.53
C THR A 127 -1.68 -12.61 -11.76
N VAL A 128 -2.67 -13.29 -12.31
CA VAL A 128 -4.00 -12.76 -12.59
C VAL A 128 -5.00 -13.55 -11.76
N SER A 129 -5.87 -12.84 -11.03
CA SER A 129 -7.01 -13.42 -10.33
C SER A 129 -8.28 -12.65 -10.68
N THR A 130 -9.42 -13.34 -10.68
CA THR A 130 -10.72 -12.75 -10.99
C THR A 130 -11.64 -12.85 -9.79
N GLY A 131 -12.56 -11.91 -9.69
CA GLY A 131 -13.59 -11.87 -8.66
C GLY A 131 -14.62 -10.79 -8.96
N VAL A 132 -15.27 -10.29 -7.93
CA VAL A 132 -16.25 -9.21 -7.98
C VAL A 132 -15.96 -8.16 -6.91
N ILE A 133 -16.59 -7.00 -7.05
CA ILE A 133 -16.68 -6.02 -5.97
C ILE A 133 -17.66 -6.53 -4.90
N SER A 134 -17.15 -6.84 -3.71
CA SER A 134 -17.94 -7.42 -2.61
C SER A 134 -18.39 -6.38 -1.58
N GLY A 135 -17.83 -5.16 -1.63
CA GLY A 135 -18.14 -4.11 -0.67
C GLY A 135 -17.50 -2.78 -1.05
N LEU A 136 -18.12 -1.69 -0.61
CA LEU A 136 -17.63 -0.33 -0.82
C LEU A 136 -17.38 0.36 0.53
N SER A 137 -16.53 1.39 0.48
CA SER A 137 -16.26 2.29 1.61
C SER A 137 -15.86 1.58 2.91
N ARG A 138 -15.07 0.51 2.80
CA ARG A 138 -14.59 -0.25 3.96
C ARG A 138 -13.53 0.51 4.75
N PHE A 139 -13.49 0.20 6.04
CA PHE A 139 -12.47 0.65 6.97
C PHE A 139 -11.75 -0.58 7.53
N ILE A 140 -10.42 -0.58 7.50
CA ILE A 140 -9.61 -1.65 8.09
C ILE A 140 -8.41 -1.07 8.82
N THR A 141 -7.92 -1.85 9.80
CA THR A 141 -6.57 -1.69 10.34
C THR A 141 -5.69 -2.75 9.70
N ALA A 142 -4.91 -2.35 8.70
CA ALA A 142 -3.94 -3.23 8.05
C ALA A 142 -2.63 -3.22 8.84
N HIS A 143 -1.96 -4.37 8.92
CA HIS A 143 -0.61 -4.44 9.47
C HIS A 143 0.35 -4.70 8.32
N ASP A 144 1.36 -3.84 8.19
CA ASP A 144 2.43 -4.08 7.24
C ASP A 144 3.31 -5.23 7.75
N GLY A 145 3.37 -6.33 7.00
CA GLY A 145 4.19 -7.49 7.35
C GLY A 145 5.70 -7.21 7.32
N ILE A 146 6.14 -6.09 6.71
CA ILE A 146 7.55 -5.71 6.61
C ILE A 146 7.94 -4.78 7.77
N SER A 147 7.19 -3.70 8.01
CA SER A 147 7.50 -2.74 9.08
C SER A 147 6.85 -3.05 10.43
N GLY A 148 5.87 -3.95 10.47
CA GLY A 148 5.04 -4.22 11.65
C GLY A 148 4.08 -3.09 12.03
N GLN A 149 4.03 -2.01 11.25
CA GLN A 149 3.19 -0.85 11.57
C GLN A 149 1.74 -1.09 11.18
N ALA A 150 0.82 -0.65 12.04
CA ALA A 150 -0.60 -0.64 11.76
C ALA A 150 -0.97 0.64 10.96
N ALA A 151 -1.56 0.46 9.79
CA ALA A 151 -2.13 1.52 8.97
C ALA A 151 -3.66 1.45 9.01
N GLN A 152 -4.29 2.58 9.36
CA GLN A 152 -5.74 2.72 9.25
C GLN A 152 -6.09 3.16 7.83
N LEU A 153 -6.73 2.28 7.08
CA LEU A 153 -7.14 2.55 5.70
C LEU A 153 -8.65 2.71 5.65
N ARG A 154 -9.12 3.72 4.91
CA ARG A 154 -10.54 4.09 4.83
C ARG A 154 -10.99 4.21 3.37
N GLY A 155 -12.30 4.09 3.15
CA GLY A 155 -12.87 4.26 1.83
C GLY A 155 -12.51 3.13 0.86
N LEU A 156 -12.06 1.98 1.36
CA LEU A 156 -11.57 0.89 0.53
C LEU A 156 -12.70 0.19 -0.22
N ILE A 157 -12.37 -0.30 -1.40
CA ILE A 157 -13.18 -1.25 -2.16
C ILE A 157 -12.78 -2.65 -1.69
N GLN A 158 -13.75 -3.49 -1.37
CA GLN A 158 -13.55 -4.90 -1.05
C GLN A 158 -13.81 -5.75 -2.28
N THR A 159 -12.98 -6.78 -2.48
CA THR A 159 -13.14 -7.77 -3.54
C THR A 159 -12.84 -9.17 -3.03
N ASP A 160 -13.45 -10.15 -3.68
CA ASP A 160 -13.15 -11.58 -3.48
C ASP A 160 -12.12 -12.11 -4.49
N ALA A 161 -11.65 -11.27 -5.44
CA ALA A 161 -10.50 -11.59 -6.27
C ALA A 161 -9.29 -11.87 -5.37
N ALA A 162 -8.55 -12.94 -5.66
CA ALA A 162 -7.44 -13.34 -4.81
C ALA A 162 -6.32 -12.28 -4.79
N ILE A 163 -6.15 -11.64 -3.63
CA ILE A 163 -5.04 -10.72 -3.35
C ILE A 163 -4.05 -11.43 -2.44
N ASN A 164 -2.77 -11.40 -2.80
CA ASN A 164 -1.68 -11.98 -2.02
C ASN A 164 -0.59 -10.92 -1.79
N PRO A 165 0.29 -11.09 -0.79
CA PRO A 165 1.50 -10.28 -0.67
C PRO A 165 2.21 -10.17 -2.03
N GLY A 166 2.67 -8.98 -2.40
CA GLY A 166 3.27 -8.73 -3.73
C GLY A 166 2.29 -8.25 -4.80
N ASN A 167 0.98 -8.50 -4.67
CA ASN A 167 -0.04 -7.84 -5.52
C ASN A 167 -0.23 -6.37 -5.15
N SER A 168 0.11 -5.98 -3.92
CA SER A 168 0.00 -4.61 -3.44
C SER A 168 0.67 -3.62 -4.38
N GLY A 169 -0.05 -2.56 -4.75
CA GLY A 169 0.32 -1.56 -5.73
C GLY A 169 -0.06 -1.91 -7.17
N GLY A 170 -0.44 -3.16 -7.44
CA GLY A 170 -0.94 -3.60 -8.75
C GLY A 170 -2.39 -3.15 -8.99
N PRO A 171 -2.86 -3.17 -10.25
CA PRO A 171 -4.19 -2.70 -10.58
C PRO A 171 -5.28 -3.73 -10.24
N LEU A 172 -6.45 -3.21 -9.86
CA LEU A 172 -7.73 -3.91 -9.96
C LEU A 172 -8.48 -3.31 -11.15
N VAL A 173 -8.75 -4.12 -12.17
CA VAL A 173 -9.31 -3.66 -13.45
C VAL A 173 -10.73 -4.17 -13.65
N ASP A 174 -11.56 -3.37 -14.31
CA ASP A 174 -12.88 -3.80 -14.81
C ASP A 174 -12.77 -4.52 -16.16
N LEU A 175 -13.90 -4.99 -16.68
CA LEU A 175 -13.98 -5.68 -17.96
C LEU A 175 -13.77 -4.77 -19.18
N ASP A 176 -13.83 -3.45 -19.00
CA ASP A 176 -13.48 -2.46 -20.01
C ASP A 176 -11.96 -2.17 -20.04
N SER A 177 -11.17 -2.98 -19.31
CA SER A 177 -9.72 -2.85 -19.19
C SER A 177 -9.25 -1.52 -18.59
N LYS A 178 -10.04 -0.96 -17.67
CA LYS A 178 -9.68 0.25 -16.92
C LYS A 178 -9.36 -0.08 -15.48
N ALA A 179 -8.30 0.53 -14.94
CA ALA A 179 -8.01 0.42 -13.52
C ALA A 179 -9.08 1.16 -12.72
N VAL A 180 -9.84 0.44 -11.91
CA VAL A 180 -10.86 1.00 -11.01
C VAL A 180 -10.37 1.12 -9.57
N ALA A 181 -9.34 0.36 -9.20
CA ALA A 181 -8.69 0.47 -7.89
C ALA A 181 -7.22 0.00 -7.93
N ILE A 182 -6.50 0.16 -6.81
CA ILE A 182 -5.13 -0.29 -6.59
C ILE A 182 -5.14 -1.31 -5.45
N ASN A 183 -4.73 -2.55 -5.71
CA ASN A 183 -4.70 -3.63 -4.71
C ASN A 183 -3.81 -3.22 -3.53
N VAL A 184 -4.26 -3.42 -2.29
CA VAL A 184 -3.50 -2.96 -1.11
C VAL A 184 -3.29 -4.02 -0.03
N ALA A 185 -4.36 -4.68 0.42
CA ALA A 185 -4.33 -5.44 1.66
C ALA A 185 -5.31 -6.62 1.65
N ILE A 186 -5.12 -7.52 2.61
CA ILE A 186 -6.01 -8.62 2.95
C ILE A 186 -6.25 -8.67 4.46
N VAL A 187 -7.29 -9.40 4.88
CA VAL A 187 -7.40 -9.85 6.27
C VAL A 187 -6.66 -11.19 6.41
N MET A 188 -5.61 -11.23 7.23
CA MET A 188 -4.87 -12.47 7.48
C MET A 188 -5.78 -13.55 8.05
N GLY A 189 -5.70 -14.77 7.51
CA GLY A 189 -6.54 -15.90 7.92
C GLY A 189 -7.96 -15.90 7.34
N ALA A 190 -8.38 -14.83 6.66
CA ALA A 190 -9.60 -14.85 5.85
C ALA A 190 -9.29 -15.28 4.41
N GLN A 191 -10.24 -15.98 3.81
CA GLN A 191 -10.21 -16.30 2.38
C GLN A 191 -11.14 -15.35 1.63
N ASN A 192 -10.73 -14.92 0.44
CA ASN A 192 -11.55 -14.12 -0.47
C ASN A 192 -12.05 -12.79 0.15
N ILE A 193 -11.23 -12.20 1.03
CA ILE A 193 -11.45 -10.84 1.57
C ILE A 193 -10.20 -10.01 1.27
N GLY A 194 -10.19 -9.41 0.08
CA GLY A 194 -9.18 -8.48 -0.38
C GLY A 194 -9.69 -7.03 -0.37
N PHE A 195 -8.76 -6.08 -0.31
CA PHE A 195 -9.07 -4.66 -0.37
C PHE A 195 -8.21 -3.93 -1.38
N ALA A 196 -8.79 -2.89 -1.98
CA ALA A 196 -8.16 -2.02 -2.94
C ALA A 196 -8.52 -0.54 -2.67
N ILE A 197 -7.56 0.35 -2.94
CA ILE A 197 -7.74 1.80 -2.86
C ILE A 197 -8.44 2.30 -4.13
N PRO A 198 -9.53 3.08 -4.03
CA PRO A 198 -10.21 3.63 -5.20
C PRO A 198 -9.26 4.41 -6.13
N VAL A 199 -9.32 4.15 -7.44
CA VAL A 199 -8.38 4.78 -8.40
C VAL A 199 -8.47 6.30 -8.43
N ASN A 200 -9.63 6.87 -8.08
CA ASN A 200 -9.81 8.32 -8.06
C ASN A 200 -8.90 9.02 -7.04
N ASN A 201 -8.43 8.32 -5.98
CA ASN A 201 -7.42 8.86 -5.07
C ASN A 201 -6.12 9.12 -5.83
N ALA A 202 -5.64 8.15 -6.60
CA ALA A 202 -4.45 8.31 -7.43
C ALA A 202 -4.65 9.32 -8.58
N LYS A 203 -5.87 9.44 -9.15
CA LYS A 203 -6.18 10.48 -10.14
C LYS A 203 -6.03 11.89 -9.55
N LYS A 204 -6.51 12.09 -8.30
CA LYS A 204 -6.31 13.34 -7.57
C LYS A 204 -4.84 13.61 -7.34
N ASP A 205 -4.07 12.63 -6.89
CA ASP A 205 -2.63 12.81 -6.62
C ASP A 205 -1.83 13.12 -7.89
N LEU A 206 -2.14 12.46 -9.01
CA LEU A 206 -1.56 12.77 -10.32
C LEU A 206 -1.90 14.19 -10.76
N PHE A 207 -3.14 14.64 -10.54
CA PHE A 207 -3.55 16.00 -10.83
C PHE A 207 -2.79 17.02 -9.98
N ASP A 208 -2.71 16.80 -8.66
CA ASP A 208 -2.02 17.69 -7.74
C ASP A 208 -0.52 17.76 -8.05
N LEU A 209 0.12 16.62 -8.29
CA LEU A 209 1.53 16.55 -8.69
C LEU A 209 1.76 17.33 -9.98
N LYS A 210 0.91 17.15 -11.00
CA LYS A 210 1.03 17.87 -12.28
C LYS A 210 0.81 19.37 -12.11
N LYS A 211 -0.15 19.79 -11.29
CA LYS A 211 -0.55 21.20 -11.17
C LYS A 211 0.30 21.98 -10.19
N TYR A 212 0.74 21.36 -9.10
CA TYR A 212 1.39 22.04 -7.98
C TYR A 212 2.79 21.49 -7.64
N GLY A 213 3.24 20.43 -8.32
CA GLY A 213 4.53 19.78 -8.06
C GLY A 213 4.56 18.93 -6.78
N ARG A 214 3.44 18.82 -6.06
CA ARG A 214 3.28 18.02 -4.84
C ARG A 214 1.82 17.67 -4.61
N ILE A 215 1.57 16.63 -3.83
CA ILE A 215 0.23 16.25 -3.38
C ILE A 215 -0.28 17.27 -2.37
N ILE A 216 -1.52 17.74 -2.53
CA ILE A 216 -2.15 18.69 -1.61
C ILE A 216 -3.29 17.98 -0.88
N GLN A 217 -3.18 17.89 0.45
CA GLN A 217 -4.22 17.31 1.27
C GLN A 217 -4.80 18.37 2.22
N PRO A 218 -6.10 18.71 2.10
CA PRO A 218 -6.78 19.54 3.08
C PRO A 218 -6.78 18.87 4.45
N PHE A 219 -6.51 19.62 5.50
CA PHE A 219 -6.49 19.12 6.87
C PHE A 219 -7.30 20.06 7.77
N LEU A 220 -8.36 19.52 8.39
CA LEU A 220 -9.27 20.30 9.23
C LEU A 220 -8.75 20.53 10.66
N GLY A 221 -7.84 19.69 11.15
CA GLY A 221 -7.24 19.85 12.48
C GLY A 221 -8.04 19.29 13.66
N VAL A 222 -9.30 18.90 13.47
CA VAL A 222 -10.17 18.50 14.59
C VAL A 222 -10.03 17.02 14.97
N ARG A 223 -10.14 16.75 16.27
CA ARG A 223 -10.42 15.41 16.80
C ARG A 223 -11.89 15.31 17.16
N TYR A 224 -12.53 14.22 16.74
CA TYR A 224 -13.96 14.04 16.96
C TYR A 224 -14.30 12.59 17.33
N ILE A 225 -15.48 12.41 17.90
CA ILE A 225 -16.13 11.12 18.13
C ILE A 225 -17.41 11.10 17.30
N LEU A 226 -17.62 10.05 16.52
CA LEU A 226 -18.87 9.87 15.77
C LEU A 226 -20.03 9.62 16.74
N ILE A 227 -21.09 10.41 16.62
CA ILE A 227 -22.33 10.20 17.36
C ILE A 227 -23.22 9.26 16.55
N ASN A 228 -23.69 8.21 17.20
CA ASN A 228 -24.78 7.36 16.75
C ASN A 228 -25.79 7.16 17.90
N LYS A 229 -26.90 6.46 17.63
CA LYS A 229 -27.94 6.18 18.64
C LYS A 229 -27.41 5.46 19.87
N GLU A 230 -26.48 4.51 19.68
CA GLU A 230 -25.88 3.73 20.76
C GLU A 230 -25.01 4.60 21.68
N LEU A 231 -24.20 5.49 21.09
CA LEU A 231 -23.36 6.41 21.83
C LEU A 231 -24.21 7.43 22.59
N GLN A 232 -25.23 8.01 21.96
CA GLN A 232 -26.15 8.93 22.64
C GLN A 232 -26.79 8.27 23.86
N LYS A 233 -27.29 7.03 23.70
CA LYS A 233 -27.88 6.26 24.80
C LYS A 233 -26.86 5.99 25.91
N SER A 234 -25.66 5.56 25.56
CA SER A 234 -24.56 5.33 26.51
C SER A 234 -24.19 6.59 27.30
N PHE A 235 -24.20 7.76 26.63
CA PHE A 235 -23.92 9.03 27.28
C PHE A 235 -24.99 9.41 28.31
N GLN A 236 -26.25 9.20 27.98
CA GLN A 236 -27.36 9.43 28.91
C GLN A 236 -27.29 8.48 30.10
N GLU A 237 -27.07 7.19 29.87
CA GLU A 237 -27.11 6.15 30.92
C GLU A 237 -25.90 6.20 31.85
N ARG A 238 -24.70 6.46 31.31
CA ARG A 238 -23.45 6.38 32.09
C ARG A 238 -23.02 7.70 32.70
N PHE A 239 -23.33 8.81 32.03
CA PHE A 239 -22.85 10.14 32.42
C PHE A 239 -23.98 11.12 32.73
N ASN A 240 -25.25 10.69 32.65
CA ASN A 240 -26.43 11.56 32.75
C ASN A 240 -26.35 12.78 31.81
N LEU A 241 -25.69 12.61 30.65
CA LEU A 241 -25.46 13.67 29.68
C LEU A 241 -26.33 13.44 28.43
N HIS A 242 -27.22 14.39 28.15
CA HIS A 242 -28.09 14.33 26.99
C HIS A 242 -27.41 14.97 25.77
N LEU A 243 -26.95 14.15 24.81
CA LEU A 243 -26.50 14.68 23.52
C LEU A 243 -27.72 15.13 22.70
N PRO A 244 -27.74 16.37 22.17
CA PRO A 244 -28.90 16.94 21.47
C PRO A 244 -29.19 16.27 20.12
N VAL A 245 -28.23 15.52 19.58
CA VAL A 245 -28.34 14.81 18.31
C VAL A 245 -27.93 13.36 18.50
N ASN A 246 -28.46 12.49 17.64
CA ASN A 246 -28.15 11.06 17.60
C ASN A 246 -27.33 10.66 16.36
N TYR A 247 -26.84 11.65 15.61
CA TYR A 247 -25.99 11.52 14.44
C TYR A 247 -25.00 12.70 14.37
N GLY A 248 -23.86 12.51 13.73
CA GLY A 248 -22.87 13.56 13.48
C GLY A 248 -21.51 13.28 14.14
N ALA A 249 -20.75 14.34 14.41
CA ALA A 249 -19.42 14.26 15.01
C ALA A 249 -19.31 15.25 16.17
N LEU A 250 -19.03 14.74 17.38
CA LEU A 250 -18.72 15.56 18.55
C LEU A 250 -17.25 15.95 18.50
N ILE A 251 -16.94 17.23 18.32
CA ILE A 251 -15.57 17.74 18.37
C ILE A 251 -15.11 17.69 19.84
N ILE A 252 -14.03 16.94 20.09
CA ILE A 252 -13.44 16.80 21.43
C ILE A 252 -12.23 17.71 21.62
N ARG A 253 -11.59 18.12 20.51
CA ARG A 253 -10.41 19.01 20.51
C ARG A 253 -10.18 19.60 19.13
N GLU A 254 -9.71 20.84 19.11
CA GLU A 254 -9.17 21.57 17.96
C GLU A 254 -7.64 21.65 18.03
#